data_AF-A0A8S3Z5Z4-F1
#
_entry.id   AF-A0A8S3Z5Z4-F1
#
_cell.length_a   1.000
_cell.length_b   1.000
_cell.length_c   1.000
_cell.angle_alpha   90.00
_cell.angle_beta   90.00
_cell.angle_gamma   90.00
#
_symmetry.space_group_name_H-M   'P 1'
#
loop_
_entity.id
_entity.type
_entity.pdbx_description
1 polymer ?
#
loop_
_entity_poly.entity_id
_entity_poly.type
_entity_poly.pdbx_seq_one_letter_code
_entity_poly.pdbx_strand_id
1 'polypeptide(L)'
;VVCKRANVDIRKRAGELSEEEVERIVTVMTNPRQYKIPDWRFTRVLSNVLDNKLREDLELLKKKSVGRHTKTTGRRGRTEGMAKKK
;
A
#
# COMPACT_ATOMS: atom_id res chain seq x y z
N VAL A 1 4.49 -6.23 14.62
CA VAL A 1 3.19 -6.74 15.15
C VAL A 1 2.83 -8.05 14.48
N VAL A 2 2.88 -8.12 13.16
CA VAL A 2 2.74 -9.36 12.40
C VAL A 2 3.74 -10.42 12.88
N CYS A 3 5.04 -10.10 12.99
CA CYS A 3 6.04 -11.05 13.50
C CYS A 3 5.74 -11.53 14.94
N LYS A 4 5.24 -10.64 15.82
CA LYS A 4 4.83 -11.02 17.18
C LYS A 4 3.61 -11.94 17.20
N ARG A 5 2.73 -11.86 16.18
CA ARG A 5 1.53 -12.71 16.04
C ARG A 5 1.83 -14.00 15.28
N ALA A 6 2.79 -13.97 14.36
CA ALA A 6 3.32 -15.14 13.65
C ALA A 6 4.31 -15.96 14.52
N ASN A 7 4.52 -15.55 15.77
CA ASN A 7 5.45 -16.17 16.72
C ASN A 7 6.89 -16.25 16.19
N VAL A 8 7.31 -15.22 15.46
CA VAL A 8 8.65 -15.06 14.91
C VAL A 8 9.42 -14.08 15.78
N ASP A 9 10.64 -14.44 16.16
CA ASP A 9 11.52 -13.56 16.90
C ASP A 9 11.97 -12.37 16.03
N ILE A 10 11.81 -11.17 16.59
CA ILE A 10 12.15 -9.91 15.92
C ILE A 10 13.67 -9.68 15.90
N ARG A 11 14.41 -10.37 16.77
CA ARG A 11 15.87 -10.24 16.88
C ARG A 11 16.64 -11.12 15.88
N LYS A 12 15.98 -12.11 15.28
CA LYS A 12 16.56 -12.93 14.20
C LYS A 12 16.82 -12.08 12.95
N ARG A 13 17.91 -12.36 12.24
CA ARG A 13 18.19 -11.71 10.95
C ARG A 13 17.25 -12.24 9.87
N ALA A 14 16.89 -11.40 8.90
CA ALA A 14 15.98 -11.74 7.81
C ALA A 14 16.38 -12.99 7.00
N GLY A 15 17.68 -13.34 6.98
CA GLY A 15 18.21 -14.52 6.30
C GLY A 15 18.27 -15.81 7.14
N GLU A 16 17.92 -15.75 8.42
CA GLU A 16 17.85 -16.93 9.31
C GLU A 16 16.42 -17.45 9.48
N LEU A 17 15.45 -16.81 8.81
CA LEU A 17 14.07 -17.26 8.82
C LEU A 17 13.95 -18.54 7.99
N SER A 18 13.31 -19.55 8.58
CA SER A 18 12.91 -20.72 7.81
C SER A 18 11.74 -20.38 6.89
N GLU A 19 11.60 -21.12 5.81
CA GLU A 19 10.51 -20.94 4.84
C GLU A 19 9.13 -21.08 5.50
N GLU A 20 9.02 -21.94 6.52
CA GLU A 20 7.82 -22.09 7.34
C GLU A 20 7.48 -20.84 8.18
N GLU A 21 8.47 -20.11 8.67
CA GLU A 21 8.25 -18.86 9.41
C GLU A 21 7.75 -17.76 8.46
N VAL A 22 8.25 -17.75 7.22
CA VAL A 22 7.81 -16.84 6.16
C VAL A 22 6.36 -17.11 5.77
N GLU A 23 5.98 -18.37 5.57
CA GLU A 23 4.61 -18.76 5.21
C GLU A 23 3.60 -18.40 6.32
N ARG A 24 4.00 -18.55 7.59
CA ARG A 24 3.20 -18.09 8.73
C ARG A 24 2.97 -16.58 8.72
N ILE A 25 4.00 -15.80 8.39
CA ILE A 25 3.88 -14.34 8.25
C ILE A 25 2.89 -13.99 7.13
N VAL A 26 3.01 -14.63 5.97
CA VAL A 26 2.12 -14.41 4.82
C VAL A 26 0.67 -14.73 5.20
N THR A 27 0.43 -15.82 5.91
CA THR A 27 -0.91 -16.22 6.36
C THR A 27 -1.53 -15.21 7.32
N VAL A 28 -0.73 -14.67 8.26
CA VAL A 28 -1.19 -13.60 9.18
C VAL A 28 -1.49 -12.31 8.43
N MET A 29 -0.73 -12.00 7.36
CA MET A 29 -0.96 -10.83 6.52
C MET A 29 -2.22 -10.95 5.65
N THR A 30 -2.53 -12.15 5.15
CA THR A 30 -3.73 -12.39 4.34
C THR A 30 -5.00 -12.36 5.18
N ASN A 31 -4.95 -12.86 6.43
CA ASN A 31 -6.12 -12.98 7.31
C ASN A 31 -5.96 -12.25 8.66
N PRO A 32 -5.80 -10.91 8.69
CA PRO A 32 -5.50 -10.17 9.93
C PRO A 32 -6.61 -10.26 10.99
N ARG A 33 -7.87 -10.43 10.59
CA ARG A 33 -9.03 -10.55 11.49
C ARG A 33 -8.97 -11.79 12.37
N GLN A 34 -8.48 -12.91 11.84
CA GLN A 34 -8.36 -14.17 12.58
C GLN A 34 -7.28 -14.08 13.68
N TYR A 35 -6.26 -13.25 13.48
CA TYR A 35 -5.17 -13.05 14.43
C TYR A 35 -5.39 -11.87 15.40
N LYS A 36 -6.65 -11.43 15.55
CA LYS A 36 -7.06 -10.32 16.45
C LYS A 36 -6.29 -9.02 16.16
N ILE A 37 -5.97 -8.77 14.88
CA ILE A 37 -5.34 -7.52 14.45
C ILE A 37 -6.47 -6.54 14.06
N PRO A 38 -6.51 -5.33 14.64
CA PRO A 38 -7.53 -4.34 14.31
C PRO A 38 -7.47 -3.84 12.86
N ASP A 39 -8.63 -3.67 12.25
CA ASP A 39 -8.78 -3.26 10.83
C ASP A 39 -8.20 -1.87 10.53
N TRP A 40 -8.06 -0.98 11.52
CA TRP A 40 -7.51 0.39 11.32
C TRP A 40 -6.00 0.41 11.00
N ARG A 41 -5.29 -0.69 11.23
CA ARG A 41 -3.82 -0.73 11.12
C ARG A 41 -3.31 -1.19 9.76
N PHE A 42 -4.17 -1.73 8.90
CA PHE A 42 -3.79 -2.23 7.58
C PHE A 42 -4.63 -1.61 6.47
N THR A 43 -3.96 -1.16 5.41
CA THR A 43 -4.62 -1.00 4.11
C THR A 43 -5.11 -2.38 3.69
N ARG A 44 -6.36 -2.48 3.21
CA ARG A 44 -7.06 -3.75 2.90
C ARG A 44 -6.41 -4.60 1.80
N VAL A 45 -5.20 -4.26 1.35
CA VAL A 45 -4.68 -4.65 0.06
C VAL A 45 -3.18 -4.97 0.16
N LEU A 46 -2.81 -6.19 -0.21
CA LEU A 46 -1.42 -6.63 -0.37
C LEU A 46 -0.83 -6.08 -1.68
N SER A 47 0.50 -6.01 -1.77
CA SER A 47 1.28 -5.28 -2.80
C SER A 47 0.72 -5.36 -4.22
N ASN A 48 0.46 -6.57 -4.73
CA ASN A 48 0.02 -6.73 -6.13
C ASN A 48 -1.43 -6.29 -6.35
N VAL A 49 -2.30 -6.41 -5.34
CA VAL A 49 -3.69 -5.94 -5.42
C VAL A 49 -3.73 -4.41 -5.24
N LEU A 50 -2.71 -3.83 -4.59
CA LEU A 50 -2.63 -2.39 -4.35
C LEU A 50 -2.40 -1.66 -5.66
N ASP A 51 -1.52 -2.14 -6.53
CA ASP A 51 -1.28 -1.54 -7.85
C ASP A 51 -2.53 -1.53 -8.72
N ASN A 52 -3.29 -2.64 -8.75
CA ASN A 52 -4.53 -2.71 -9.51
C ASN A 52 -5.60 -1.78 -8.95
N LYS A 53 -5.78 -1.77 -7.63
CA LYS A 53 -6.74 -0.88 -6.97
C LYS A 53 -6.37 0.59 -7.16
N LEU A 54 -5.09 0.95 -7.06
CA LEU A 54 -4.63 2.31 -7.29
C LEU A 54 -4.88 2.75 -8.73
N ARG A 55 -4.73 1.86 -9.72
CA ARG A 55 -5.08 2.15 -11.12
C ARG A 55 -6.57 2.44 -11.29
N GLU A 56 -7.43 1.57 -10.77
CA GLU A 56 -8.89 1.76 -10.80
C GLU A 56 -9.32 3.05 -10.08
N ASP A 57 -8.79 3.28 -8.88
CA ASP A 57 -9.07 4.48 -8.09
C ASP A 57 -8.59 5.76 -8.81
N LEU A 58 -7.41 5.72 -9.45
CA LEU A 58 -6.89 6.84 -10.24
C LEU A 58 -7.71 7.12 -11.49
N GLU A 59 -8.21 6.10 -12.18
CA GLU A 59 -9.10 6.27 -13.34
C GLU A 59 -10.46 6.86 -12.94
N LEU A 60 -11.02 6.44 -11.81
CA LEU A 60 -12.25 7.02 -11.25
C LEU A 60 -12.03 8.47 -10.79
N LEU A 61 -10.91 8.78 -10.16
CA LEU A 61 -10.56 10.13 -9.71
C LEU A 61 -10.21 11.06 -10.86
N LYS A 62 -9.67 10.58 -11.98
CA LYS A 62 -9.54 11.39 -13.21
C LYS A 62 -10.88 11.88 -13.73
N LYS A 63 -11.95 11.08 -13.56
CA LYS A 63 -13.31 11.45 -13.96
C LYS A 63 -13.99 12.39 -12.96
N LYS A 64 -13.64 12.30 -11.68
CA LYS A 64 -14.10 13.19 -10.61
C LYS A 64 -13.08 14.30 -10.38
N SER A 65 -13.25 15.46 -11.02
CA SER A 65 -12.37 16.63 -10.86
C SER A 65 -12.25 17.07 -9.39
N VAL A 66 -11.24 16.57 -8.67
CA VAL A 66 -10.89 17.04 -7.32
C VAL A 66 -9.92 18.20 -7.47
N GLY A 67 -10.48 19.41 -7.63
CA GLY A 67 -9.70 20.64 -7.68
C GLY A 67 -9.14 21.01 -6.30
N ARG A 68 -7.81 21.10 -6.16
CA ARG A 68 -7.13 21.68 -4.98
C ARG A 68 -6.46 23.01 -5.37
N HIS A 69 -6.27 23.93 -4.43
CA HIS A 69 -5.54 25.17 -4.68
C HIS A 69 -4.08 24.86 -5.10
N THR A 70 -3.75 25.00 -6.38
CA THR A 70 -2.42 24.69 -6.95
C THR A 70 -1.52 25.91 -7.12
N LYS A 71 -2.00 27.13 -6.81
CA LYS A 71 -1.29 28.41 -7.03
C LYS A 71 0.12 28.48 -6.40
N THR A 72 0.38 27.69 -5.36
CA THR A 72 1.66 27.68 -4.64
C THR A 72 2.37 26.32 -4.64
N THR A 73 1.79 25.30 -5.28
CA THR A 73 2.30 23.92 -5.30
C THR A 73 2.99 23.64 -6.65
N GLY A 74 4.13 22.93 -6.67
CA GLY A 74 4.80 22.52 -7.92
C GLY A 74 5.82 23.50 -8.52
N ARG A 75 6.27 24.52 -7.76
CA ARG A 75 7.15 25.62 -8.23
C ARG A 75 8.52 25.21 -8.82
N ARG A 76 8.91 23.92 -8.79
CA ARG A 76 10.17 23.41 -9.39
C ARG A 76 9.97 22.30 -10.43
N GLY A 77 8.74 21.88 -10.72
CA GLY A 77 8.42 20.92 -11.78
C GLY A 77 7.75 21.64 -12.95
N ARG A 78 8.47 21.82 -14.06
CA ARG A 78 7.96 22.46 -15.28
C ARG A 78 6.73 21.71 -15.82
N THR A 79 5.64 22.47 -16.00
CA THR A 79 4.43 22.22 -16.81
C THR A 79 3.88 20.79 -16.86
N GLU A 80 2.87 20.50 -16.04
CA GLU A 80 1.92 19.42 -16.30
C GLU A 80 0.78 19.94 -17.19
N GLY A 81 0.69 19.43 -18.43
CA GLY A 81 -0.58 19.39 -19.16
C GLY A 81 -0.90 20.48 -20.19
N MET A 82 0.06 21.18 -20.81
CA MET A 82 -0.24 21.94 -22.04
C MET A 82 -0.33 21.01 -23.26
N ALA A 83 -1.46 20.31 -23.40
CA ALA A 83 -1.85 19.74 -24.69
C ALA A 83 -2.38 20.89 -25.57
N LYS A 84 -1.50 21.50 -26.38
CA LYS A 84 -1.97 22.31 -27.51
C LYS A 84 -2.61 21.35 -28.51
N LYS A 85 -3.94 21.35 -28.57
CA LYS A 85 -4.68 20.64 -29.61
C LYS A 85 -4.44 21.38 -30.93
N LYS A 86 -3.95 20.68 -31.95
CA LYS A 86 -3.86 21.19 -33.32
C LYS A 86 -5.22 21.08 -33.99
#